data_AF-A0AAE3IEL1-F1
#
_entry.id   AF-A0AAE3IEL1-F1
#
_cell.length_a   1.000
_cell.length_b   1.000
_cell.length_c   1.000
_cell.angle_alpha   90.00
_cell.angle_beta   90.00
_cell.angle_gamma   90.00
#
_symmetry.space_group_name_H-M   'P 1'
#
loop_
_entity.id
_entity.type
_entity.pdbx_description
1 polymer ?
#
loop_
_entity_poly.entity_id
_entity_poly.type
_entity_poly.pdbx_seq_one_letter_code
_entity_poly.pdbx_strand_id
1 'polypeptide(L)'
;MSAVPSSSRCDRGQTEPIAALFAVVVIAIAITTYGGVLMDLLPGQSDRAPADVTAERVWGQLERDGVYDTGTLSNPSNAVDRSALPRGFNVYVDVTYLTDDGWDADGEAMYAPDGSVYDAGSVDPPERADVFVRPIPVRTSPGVVETGRLSVAVWER
;
A
#
# COMPACT_ATOMS: atom_id res chain seq x y z
N MET A 1 13.62 -50.51 61.91
CA MET A 1 14.27 -49.39 61.22
C MET A 1 14.16 -49.67 59.72
N SER A 2 13.15 -49.10 59.06
CA SER A 2 12.90 -49.31 57.63
C SER A 2 12.32 -48.02 57.05
N ALA A 3 13.00 -47.40 56.09
CA ALA A 3 12.44 -46.44 55.15
C ALA A 3 13.38 -46.28 53.94
N VAL A 4 12.85 -46.74 52.82
CA VAL A 4 13.17 -46.57 51.40
C VAL A 4 14.02 -45.34 51.03
N PRO A 5 15.09 -45.48 50.23
CA PRO A 5 15.61 -44.36 49.45
C PRO A 5 14.67 -44.08 48.27
N SER A 6 13.95 -42.95 48.31
CA SER A 6 13.18 -42.46 47.17
C SER A 6 14.12 -42.10 46.03
N SER A 7 14.02 -42.84 44.92
CA SER A 7 14.67 -42.53 43.65
C SER A 7 14.02 -41.29 43.03
N SER A 8 14.70 -40.16 43.12
CA SER A 8 14.43 -39.00 42.27
C SER A 8 15.58 -38.84 41.29
N ARG A 9 15.58 -39.63 40.21
CA ARG A 9 16.30 -39.21 39.00
C ARG A 9 15.40 -38.18 38.34
N CYS A 10 15.77 -36.92 38.49
CA CYS A 10 15.26 -35.86 37.64
C CYS A 10 15.60 -36.22 36.19
N ASP A 11 14.61 -36.75 35.50
CA ASP A 11 14.52 -36.72 34.06
C ASP A 11 14.28 -35.26 33.65
N ARG A 12 15.34 -34.46 33.66
CA ARG A 12 15.26 -33.06 33.31
C ARG A 12 16.60 -32.55 32.83
N GLY A 13 16.62 -32.06 31.60
CA GLY A 13 17.53 -30.99 31.21
C GLY A 13 18.47 -31.25 30.05
N GLN A 14 18.23 -32.25 29.21
CA GLN A 14 18.76 -32.19 27.85
C GLN A 14 17.60 -32.18 26.87
N THR A 15 16.97 -31.02 26.73
CA THR A 15 16.65 -30.57 25.37
C THR A 15 17.97 -30.65 24.62
N GLU A 16 18.18 -31.76 23.92
CA GLU A 16 19.39 -32.00 23.16
C GLU A 16 19.65 -30.76 22.31
N PRO A 17 20.90 -30.26 22.22
CA PRO A 17 21.25 -29.15 21.32
C PRO A 17 20.64 -29.34 19.92
N ILE A 18 20.47 -30.60 19.52
CA ILE A 18 19.83 -31.06 18.29
C ILE A 18 18.33 -30.75 18.25
N ALA A 19 17.58 -30.99 19.32
CA ALA A 19 16.15 -30.70 19.38
C ALA A 19 15.87 -29.19 19.29
N ALA A 20 16.71 -28.38 19.95
CA ALA A 20 16.63 -26.92 19.85
C ALA A 20 16.95 -26.44 18.42
N LEU A 21 17.99 -27.00 17.78
CA LEU A 21 18.34 -26.68 16.40
C LEU A 21 17.19 -27.03 15.44
N PHE A 22 16.57 -28.21 15.63
CA PHE A 22 15.41 -28.63 14.85
C PHE A 22 14.23 -27.67 15.00
N ALA A 23 13.94 -27.23 16.23
CA ALA A 23 12.87 -26.26 16.46
C ALA A 23 13.14 -24.93 15.73
N VAL A 24 14.37 -24.44 15.74
CA VAL A 24 14.75 -23.22 15.01
C VAL A 24 14.62 -23.40 13.49
N VAL A 25 15.05 -24.54 12.95
CA VAL A 25 14.89 -24.86 11.51
C VAL A 25 13.41 -24.93 11.13
N VAL A 26 12.57 -25.58 11.94
CA VAL A 26 11.13 -25.68 11.70
C VAL A 26 10.48 -24.29 11.76
N ILE A 27 10.84 -23.45 12.73
CA ILE A 27 10.35 -22.07 12.82
C ILE A 27 10.79 -21.26 11.61
N ALA A 28 12.06 -21.38 11.19
CA ALA A 28 12.57 -20.68 10.02
C ALA A 28 11.80 -21.09 8.75
N ILE A 29 11.62 -22.40 8.53
CA ILE A 29 10.82 -22.92 7.41
C ILE A 29 9.38 -22.43 7.50
N ALA A 30 8.75 -22.48 8.68
CA ALA A 30 7.38 -22.01 8.86
C ALA A 30 7.25 -20.51 8.56
N ILE A 31 8.19 -19.68 9.00
CA ILE A 31 8.22 -18.25 8.71
C ILE A 31 8.47 -18.01 7.22
N THR A 32 9.37 -18.75 6.57
CA THR A 32 9.62 -18.63 5.12
C THR A 32 8.42 -19.06 4.29
N THR A 33 7.77 -20.18 4.63
CA THR A 33 6.56 -20.66 3.96
C THR A 33 5.40 -19.70 4.18
N TYR A 34 5.22 -19.22 5.42
CA TYR A 34 4.20 -18.22 5.73
C TYR A 34 4.45 -16.92 4.97
N GLY A 35 5.70 -16.44 4.94
CA GLY A 35 6.10 -15.26 4.17
C GLY A 35 5.89 -15.43 2.67
N GLY A 36 6.18 -16.61 2.11
CA GLY A 36 5.93 -16.92 0.70
C GLY A 36 4.44 -16.95 0.36
N VAL A 37 3.62 -17.61 1.17
CA VAL A 37 2.15 -17.61 1.00
C VAL A 37 1.57 -16.21 1.18
N LEU A 38 2.08 -15.43 2.14
CA LEU A 38 1.64 -14.05 2.37
C LEU A 38 2.02 -13.13 1.19
N MET A 39 3.20 -13.33 0.58
CA MET A 39 3.63 -12.63 -0.63
C MET A 39 2.77 -12.99 -1.84
N ASP A 40 2.36 -14.26 -2.00
CA ASP A 40 1.45 -14.68 -3.09
C ASP A 40 0.05 -14.06 -2.94
N LEU A 41 -0.37 -13.73 -1.72
CA LEU A 41 -1.63 -13.03 -1.44
C LEU A 41 -1.52 -11.50 -1.56
N LEU A 42 -0.30 -10.95 -1.55
CA LEU A 42 0.01 -9.54 -1.75
C LEU A 42 0.79 -9.36 -3.07
N PRO A 43 0.13 -9.49 -4.24
CA PRO A 43 0.78 -9.16 -5.51
C PRO A 43 1.19 -7.67 -5.49
N GLY A 44 2.49 -7.39 -5.65
CA GLY A 44 3.01 -6.03 -5.88
C GLY A 44 4.22 -5.59 -5.03
N GLN A 45 4.64 -6.35 -4.01
CA GLN A 45 5.63 -5.85 -3.03
C GLN A 45 7.11 -6.01 -3.44
N SER A 46 7.41 -6.36 -4.69
CA SER A 46 8.73 -6.91 -5.09
C SER A 46 9.78 -5.91 -5.56
N ASP A 47 9.50 -4.63 -5.72
CA ASP A 47 10.52 -3.60 -5.96
C ASP A 47 10.13 -2.34 -5.19
N ARG A 48 11.07 -1.46 -4.85
CA ARG A 48 10.73 -0.17 -4.19
C ARG A 48 9.68 0.57 -5.04
N ALA A 49 8.44 0.55 -4.56
CA ALA A 49 7.20 0.86 -5.28
C ALA A 49 7.29 2.20 -6.02
N PRO A 50 7.39 2.22 -7.37
CA PRO A 50 7.25 3.45 -8.14
C PRO A 50 5.96 4.19 -7.77
N ALA A 51 4.92 3.49 -7.32
CA ALA A 51 3.66 4.07 -6.87
C ALA A 51 3.81 4.99 -5.66
N ASP A 52 4.60 4.64 -4.63
CA ASP A 52 4.78 5.48 -3.43
C ASP A 52 5.47 6.80 -3.77
N VAL A 53 6.61 6.73 -4.48
CA VAL A 53 7.34 7.93 -4.92
C VAL A 53 6.50 8.79 -5.87
N THR A 54 5.71 8.17 -6.73
CA THR A 54 4.81 8.88 -7.63
C THR A 54 3.66 9.52 -6.86
N ALA A 55 3.10 8.81 -5.88
CA ALA A 55 2.02 9.30 -5.04
C ALA A 55 2.45 10.54 -4.25
N GLU A 56 3.66 10.56 -3.68
CA GLU A 56 4.15 11.74 -2.96
C GLU A 56 4.38 12.93 -3.90
N ARG A 57 4.83 12.69 -5.14
CA ARG A 57 4.98 13.76 -6.15
C ARG A 57 3.64 14.29 -6.64
N VAL A 58 2.68 13.40 -6.91
CA VAL A 58 1.32 13.75 -7.32
C VAL A 58 0.63 14.52 -6.19
N TRP A 59 0.75 14.04 -4.96
CA TRP A 59 0.23 14.72 -3.79
C TRP A 59 0.77 16.14 -3.65
N GLY A 60 2.09 16.34 -3.81
CA GLY A 60 2.70 17.68 -3.77
C GLY A 60 2.24 18.64 -4.88
N GLN A 61 1.58 18.15 -5.94
CA GLN A 61 0.98 18.98 -6.99
C GLN A 61 -0.51 19.23 -6.75
N LEU A 62 -1.22 18.22 -6.22
CA LEU A 62 -2.64 18.28 -5.93
C LEU A 62 -2.96 19.07 -4.65
N GLU A 63 -2.06 19.05 -3.68
CA GLU A 63 -2.26 19.75 -2.41
C GLU A 63 -2.06 21.26 -2.58
N ARG A 64 -2.95 22.03 -1.95
CA ARG A 64 -2.76 23.46 -1.71
C ARG A 64 -2.76 23.71 -0.22
N ASP A 65 -1.62 24.16 0.31
CA ASP A 65 -1.40 24.36 1.75
C ASP A 65 -1.68 23.09 2.57
N GLY A 66 -1.36 21.92 2.01
CA GLY A 66 -1.54 20.61 2.65
C GLY A 66 -2.96 20.04 2.55
N VAL A 67 -3.85 20.64 1.75
CA VAL A 67 -5.25 20.20 1.59
C VAL A 67 -5.60 20.05 0.11
N TYR A 68 -6.31 18.99 -0.23
CA TYR A 68 -6.86 18.79 -1.58
C TYR A 68 -8.16 19.56 -1.74
N ASP A 69 -8.29 20.44 -2.74
CA ASP A 69 -9.54 21.13 -3.04
C ASP A 69 -10.36 20.28 -4.04
N THR A 70 -11.63 19.97 -3.73
CA THR A 70 -12.52 19.22 -4.63
C THR A 70 -12.66 19.90 -5.99
N GLY A 71 -12.74 19.11 -7.05
CA GLY A 71 -12.81 19.58 -8.43
C GLY A 71 -11.45 19.89 -9.08
N THR A 72 -10.33 19.75 -8.34
CA THR A 72 -8.97 19.92 -8.90
C THR A 72 -8.72 18.95 -10.06
N LEU A 73 -9.16 17.69 -9.93
CA LEU A 73 -9.03 16.68 -10.98
C LEU A 73 -10.01 16.85 -12.14
N SER A 74 -10.90 17.85 -12.12
CA SER A 74 -11.75 18.16 -13.29
C SER A 74 -10.94 18.65 -14.49
N ASN A 75 -9.71 19.12 -14.26
CA ASN A 75 -8.76 19.46 -15.31
C ASN A 75 -7.41 18.79 -15.02
N PRO A 76 -7.28 17.48 -15.30
CA PRO A 76 -6.13 16.68 -14.86
C PRO A 76 -4.80 17.11 -15.48
N SER A 77 -4.85 17.78 -16.64
CA SER A 77 -3.65 18.34 -17.30
C SER A 77 -3.06 19.53 -16.54
N ASN A 78 -3.88 20.26 -15.78
CA ASN A 78 -3.42 21.36 -14.93
C ASN A 78 -3.16 20.91 -13.49
N ALA A 79 -3.74 19.78 -13.08
CA ALA A 79 -3.63 19.26 -11.72
C ALA A 79 -2.28 18.60 -11.45
N VAL A 80 -1.70 17.90 -12.44
CA VAL A 80 -0.43 17.19 -12.30
C VAL A 80 0.46 17.47 -13.51
N ASP A 81 1.63 18.03 -13.26
CA ASP A 81 2.66 18.21 -14.28
C ASP A 81 3.29 16.88 -14.71
N ARG A 82 3.64 16.77 -16.00
CA ARG A 82 4.33 15.58 -16.55
C ARG A 82 5.67 15.26 -15.87
N SER A 83 6.28 16.24 -15.21
CA SER A 83 7.53 16.07 -14.45
C SER A 83 7.34 15.28 -13.15
N ALA A 84 6.14 15.27 -12.59
CA ALA A 84 5.80 14.49 -11.41
C ALA A 84 5.62 12.99 -11.75
N LEU A 85 5.28 12.69 -13.01
CA LEU A 85 4.97 11.35 -13.48
C LEU A 85 6.25 10.56 -13.83
N PRO A 86 6.34 9.27 -13.45
CA PRO A 86 7.39 8.38 -13.91
C PRO A 86 7.29 8.15 -15.42
N ARG A 87 8.42 8.29 -16.13
CA ARG A 87 8.49 8.06 -17.57
C ARG A 87 8.32 6.57 -17.88
N GLY A 88 7.51 6.25 -18.89
CA GLY A 88 7.33 4.87 -19.35
C GLY A 88 6.22 4.09 -18.63
N PHE A 89 5.54 4.70 -17.66
CA PHE A 89 4.46 4.07 -16.90
C PHE A 89 3.13 4.78 -17.13
N ASN A 90 2.05 4.02 -17.09
CA ASN A 90 0.72 4.59 -16.90
C ASN A 90 0.55 4.91 -15.42
N VAL A 91 -0.13 6.01 -15.14
CA VAL A 91 -0.47 6.44 -13.78
C VAL A 91 -1.95 6.71 -13.71
N TYR A 92 -2.65 6.06 -12.80
CA TYR A 92 -4.04 6.35 -12.46
C TYR A 92 -4.07 7.01 -11.09
N VAL A 93 -4.86 8.07 -10.98
CA VAL A 93 -5.03 8.86 -9.76
C VAL A 93 -6.52 8.95 -9.49
N ASP A 94 -6.94 8.57 -8.29
CA ASP A 94 -8.31 8.69 -7.80
C ASP A 94 -8.31 9.37 -6.43
N VAL A 95 -9.28 10.25 -6.21
CA VAL A 95 -9.51 10.89 -4.92
C VAL A 95 -10.93 10.64 -4.45
N THR A 96 -11.03 10.05 -3.27
CA THR A 96 -12.29 9.82 -2.56
C THR A 96 -12.30 10.56 -1.23
N TYR A 97 -13.48 10.91 -0.74
CA TYR A 97 -13.67 11.57 0.55
C TYR A 97 -14.89 11.03 1.28
N LEU A 98 -14.88 11.12 2.61
CA LEU A 98 -15.96 10.62 3.44
C LEU A 98 -17.03 11.70 3.63
N THR A 99 -18.27 11.34 3.33
CA THR A 99 -19.48 12.13 3.56
C THR A 99 -20.37 11.42 4.58
N ASP A 100 -21.45 12.08 4.99
CA ASP A 100 -22.48 11.46 5.86
C ASP A 100 -23.13 10.22 5.22
N ASP A 101 -23.18 10.17 3.89
CA ASP A 101 -23.75 9.06 3.11
C ASP A 101 -22.72 7.95 2.80
N GLY A 102 -21.46 8.13 3.20
CA GLY A 102 -20.35 7.20 2.97
C GLY A 102 -19.23 7.79 2.12
N TRP A 103 -18.42 6.91 1.52
CA TRP A 103 -17.34 7.34 0.62
C TRP A 103 -17.93 7.87 -0.68
N ASP A 104 -17.53 9.07 -1.07
CA ASP A 104 -17.84 9.69 -2.35
C ASP A 104 -16.55 9.92 -3.14
N ALA A 105 -16.66 9.96 -4.47
CA ALA A 105 -15.54 10.20 -5.38
C ALA A 105 -15.53 11.67 -5.81
N ASP A 106 -14.38 12.33 -5.71
CA ASP A 106 -14.22 13.68 -6.26
C ASP A 106 -13.91 13.64 -7.76
N GLY A 107 -12.92 12.82 -8.14
CA GLY A 107 -12.50 12.71 -9.53
C GLY A 107 -11.37 11.70 -9.73
N GLU A 108 -11.23 11.30 -10.98
CA GLU A 108 -10.23 10.36 -11.46
C GLU A 108 -9.45 10.95 -12.64
N ALA A 109 -8.19 10.57 -12.76
CA ALA A 109 -7.32 10.97 -13.85
C ALA A 109 -6.38 9.84 -14.23
N MET A 110 -6.25 9.59 -15.53
CA MET A 110 -5.32 8.61 -16.07
C MET A 110 -4.30 9.32 -16.96
N TYR A 111 -3.03 9.05 -16.69
CA TYR A 111 -1.89 9.59 -17.42
C TYR A 111 -1.17 8.47 -18.16
N ALA A 112 -0.91 8.70 -19.44
CA ALA A 112 -0.17 7.81 -20.31
C ALA A 112 1.35 7.86 -20.03
N PRO A 113 2.13 6.92 -20.57
CA PRO A 113 3.59 6.87 -20.39
C PRO A 113 4.36 8.10 -20.92
N ASP A 114 3.74 8.88 -21.80
CA ASP A 114 4.27 10.15 -22.33
C ASP A 114 3.78 11.39 -21.54
N GLY A 115 3.00 11.18 -20.48
CA GLY A 115 2.38 12.20 -19.66
C GLY A 115 1.19 12.90 -20.31
N SER A 116 0.63 12.36 -21.41
CA SER A 116 -0.68 12.80 -21.89
C SER A 116 -1.79 12.29 -20.96
N VAL A 117 -2.89 13.03 -20.87
CA VAL A 117 -4.06 12.61 -20.09
C VAL A 117 -5.02 11.86 -21.00
N TYR A 118 -5.56 10.75 -20.53
CA TYR A 118 -6.69 10.09 -21.17
C TYR A 118 -8.01 10.80 -20.84
N ASP A 119 -9.00 10.69 -21.74
CA ASP A 119 -10.33 11.25 -21.50
C ASP A 119 -11.03 10.57 -20.32
N ALA A 120 -11.80 11.35 -19.56
CA ALA A 120 -12.54 10.88 -18.37
C ALA A 120 -13.42 9.66 -18.71
N GLY A 121 -13.31 8.62 -17.88
CA GLY A 121 -14.03 7.35 -18.04
C GLY A 121 -13.25 6.24 -18.76
N SER A 122 -11.92 6.35 -18.89
CA SER A 122 -11.13 5.31 -19.54
C SER A 122 -10.16 4.58 -18.62
N VAL A 123 -10.48 3.29 -18.45
CA VAL A 123 -9.66 2.15 -17.99
C VAL A 123 -9.34 2.11 -16.50
N ASP A 124 -10.00 1.18 -15.80
CA ASP A 124 -9.58 0.74 -14.48
C ASP A 124 -8.12 0.25 -14.53
N PRO A 125 -7.30 0.59 -13.51
CA PRO A 125 -5.95 0.06 -13.42
C PRO A 125 -5.98 -1.49 -13.42
N PRO A 126 -5.09 -2.16 -14.17
CA PRO A 126 -5.05 -3.62 -14.20
C PRO A 126 -4.70 -4.19 -12.82
N GLU A 127 -5.09 -5.43 -12.53
CA GLU A 127 -4.81 -6.09 -11.24
C GLU A 127 -3.32 -6.16 -10.87
N ARG A 128 -2.45 -6.10 -11.89
CA ARG A 128 -0.98 -6.07 -11.75
C ARG A 128 -0.40 -4.68 -11.47
N ALA A 129 -1.23 -3.65 -11.36
CA ALA A 129 -0.76 -2.31 -11.07
C ALA A 129 -0.21 -2.23 -9.65
N ASP A 130 0.88 -1.50 -9.48
CA ASP A 130 1.39 -1.14 -8.16
C ASP A 130 0.52 -0.01 -7.62
N VAL A 131 -0.19 -0.26 -6.52
CA VAL A 131 -1.18 0.68 -5.97
C VAL A 131 -0.71 1.19 -4.61
N PHE A 132 -0.72 2.50 -4.45
CA PHE A 132 -0.46 3.17 -3.20
C PHE A 132 -1.67 4.01 -2.77
N VAL A 133 -2.07 3.88 -1.51
CA VAL A 133 -3.21 4.62 -0.94
C VAL A 133 -2.73 5.48 0.24
N ARG A 134 -3.04 6.77 0.18
CA ARG A 134 -2.65 7.76 1.20
C ARG A 134 -3.89 8.44 1.80
N PRO A 135 -4.04 8.49 3.13
CA PRO A 135 -5.06 9.34 3.74
C PRO A 135 -4.69 10.82 3.54
N ILE A 136 -5.66 11.63 3.11
CA ILE A 136 -5.46 13.04 2.80
C ILE A 136 -6.62 13.89 3.34
N PRO A 137 -6.40 15.15 3.72
CA PRO A 137 -7.47 16.09 3.99
C PRO A 137 -8.06 16.62 2.68
N VAL A 138 -9.39 16.60 2.56
CA VAL A 138 -10.13 17.03 1.36
C VAL A 138 -11.07 18.17 1.72
N ARG A 139 -10.94 19.32 1.05
CA ARG A 139 -11.82 20.46 1.20
C ARG A 139 -12.97 20.37 0.20
N THR A 140 -14.17 20.05 0.71
CA THR A 140 -15.41 19.94 -0.08
C THR A 140 -16.13 21.28 -0.25
N SER A 141 -15.85 22.24 0.62
CA SER A 141 -16.40 23.60 0.59
C SER A 141 -15.51 24.56 1.37
N PRO A 142 -15.62 25.89 1.18
CA PRO A 142 -14.82 26.86 1.93
C PRO A 142 -14.97 26.68 3.45
N GLY A 143 -13.88 26.28 4.10
CA GLY A 143 -13.83 26.03 5.55
C GLY A 143 -14.32 24.65 6.01
N VAL A 144 -14.71 23.76 5.09
CA VAL A 144 -15.13 22.38 5.40
C VAL A 144 -14.06 21.43 4.87
N VAL A 145 -13.42 20.68 5.77
CA VAL A 145 -12.37 19.71 5.43
C VAL A 145 -12.75 18.35 5.99
N GLU A 146 -12.89 17.40 5.08
CA GLU A 146 -13.23 16.01 5.36
C GLU A 146 -12.01 15.10 5.25
N THR A 147 -12.16 13.89 5.80
CA THR A 147 -11.17 12.83 5.60
C THR A 147 -11.33 12.22 4.22
N GLY A 148 -10.24 12.18 3.45
CA GLY A 148 -10.21 11.53 2.14
C GLY A 148 -9.05 10.59 1.95
N ARG A 149 -8.98 10.02 0.75
CA ARG A 149 -7.97 9.08 0.31
C ARG A 149 -7.54 9.44 -1.11
N LEU A 150 -6.24 9.49 -1.30
CA LEU A 150 -5.60 9.53 -2.61
C LEU A 150 -5.15 8.11 -2.94
N SER A 151 -5.66 7.55 -4.02
CA SER A 151 -5.21 6.28 -4.59
C SER A 151 -4.40 6.56 -5.84
N VAL A 152 -3.19 6.00 -5.92
CA VAL A 152 -2.32 6.12 -7.08
C VAL A 152 -1.91 4.73 -7.53
N ALA A 153 -2.26 4.36 -8.75
CA ALA A 153 -1.86 3.10 -9.37
C ALA A 153 -0.86 3.36 -10.49
N VAL A 154 0.21 2.57 -10.55
CA VAL A 154 1.28 2.72 -11.54
C VAL A 154 1.55 1.37 -12.20
N TRP A 155 1.62 1.33 -13.53
CA TRP A 155 1.94 0.09 -14.25
C TRP A 155 2.62 0.34 -15.58
N GLU A 156 3.47 -0.60 -15.98
CA GLU A 156 4.07 -0.64 -17.31
C GLU A 156 3.01 -0.96 -18.37
N ARG A 157 3.21 -0.43 -19.58
CA ARG A 157 2.32 -0.65 -20.73
C ARG A 157 2.11 -2.15 -21.02
#